data_AF-A0A239GVQ8-F1
#
_entry.id   AF-A0A239GVQ8-F1
#
_cell.length_a   1.000
_cell.length_b   1.000
_cell.length_c   1.000
_cell.angle_alpha   90.00
_cell.angle_beta   90.00
_cell.angle_gamma   90.00
#
_symmetry.space_group_name_H-M   'P 1'
#
loop_
_entity.id
_entity.type
_entity.pdbx_description
1 polymer ?
#
loop_
_entity_poly.entity_id
_entity_poly.type
_entity_poly.pdbx_seq_one_letter_code
_entity_poly.pdbx_strand_id
1 'polypeptide(L)' 'MAEYLLARSEGTIGELAALLTDAAVAAIESGEEAVNRRTLLMATYAGPTERRRLFERELL' A
#
# COMPACT_ATOMS: atom_id res chain seq x y z
N MET A 1 3.33 -11.74 -6.42
CA MET A 1 3.68 -10.56 -5.60
C MET A 1 3.83 -9.32 -6.47
N ALA A 2 4.61 -9.38 -7.57
CA ALA A 2 4.71 -8.28 -8.54
C ALA A 2 3.35 -7.80 -9.08
N GLU A 3 2.44 -8.72 -9.45
CA GLU A 3 1.08 -8.35 -9.90
C GLU A 3 0.27 -7.60 -8.84
N TYR A 4 0.38 -8.02 -7.58
CA TYR A 4 -0.29 -7.34 -6.46
C TYR A 4 0.26 -5.93 -6.27
N LEU A 5 1.59 -5.78 -6.31
CA LEU A 5 2.24 -4.49 -6.22
C LEU A 5 1.82 -3.57 -7.37
N LEU A 6 1.82 -4.08 -8.61
CA LEU A 6 1.39 -3.36 -9.80
C LEU A 6 -0.06 -2.90 -9.70
N ALA A 7 -0.96 -3.78 -9.27
CA ALA A 7 -2.38 -3.46 -9.13
C ALA A 7 -2.63 -2.45 -8.01
N ARG A 8 -1.98 -2.58 -6.85
CA ARG A 8 -2.14 -1.68 -5.71
C ARG A 8 -1.54 -0.29 -5.96
N SER A 9 -0.40 -0.21 -6.65
CA SER A 9 0.26 1.07 -6.97
C SER A 9 -0.23 1.73 -8.26
N GLU A 10 -1.15 1.07 -8.96
CA GLU A 10 -1.65 1.47 -10.28
C GLU A 10 -0.52 1.69 -11.31
N GLY A 11 0.59 0.98 -11.15
CA GLY A 11 1.72 0.98 -12.08
C GLY A 11 2.67 2.16 -11.97
N THR A 12 2.52 3.04 -10.97
CA THR A 12 3.42 4.19 -10.81
C THR A 12 4.51 3.91 -9.78
N ILE A 13 5.74 4.37 -10.05
CA ILE A 13 6.91 4.10 -9.20
C ILE A 13 6.77 4.78 -7.83
N GLY A 14 6.24 6.01 -7.80
CA GLY A 14 6.04 6.74 -6.54
C GLY A 14 5.04 6.03 -5.60
N GLU A 15 3.95 5.53 -6.16
CA GLU A 15 2.95 4.77 -5.41
C GLU A 15 3.50 3.40 -4.97
N LEU A 16 4.31 2.75 -5.80
CA LEU A 16 5.00 1.52 -5.42
C LEU A 16 5.94 1.76 -4.23
N ALA A 17 6.70 2.85 -4.24
CA ALA A 17 7.59 3.22 -3.15
C ALA A 17 6.82 3.54 -1.86
N ALA A 18 5.68 4.24 -1.96
CA ALA A 18 4.82 4.53 -0.83
C ALA A 18 4.23 3.23 -0.21
N LEU A 19 3.70 2.34 -1.04
CA LEU A 19 3.19 1.04 -0.60
C LEU A 19 4.27 0.19 0.09
N LEU A 20 5.47 0.10 -0.50
CA LEU A 20 6.56 -0.69 0.07
C LEU A 20 7.09 -0.08 1.37
N THR A 21 7.11 1.24 1.48
CA THR A 21 7.48 1.93 2.74
C THR A 21 6.50 1.57 3.85
N ASP A 22 5.20 1.65 3.58
CA ASP A 22 4.18 1.35 4.58
C ASP A 22 4.17 -0.14 4.98
N ALA A 23 4.39 -1.04 4.00
CA ALA A 23 4.56 -2.46 4.27
C ALA A 23 5.86 -2.79 5.05
N ALA A 24 6.92 -1.98 4.89
CA ALA A 24 8.14 -2.12 5.68
C ALA A 24 7.94 -1.66 7.13
N VAL A 25 7.18 -0.58 7.35
CA VAL A 25 6.76 -0.18 8.70
C VAL A 25 5.98 -1.31 9.38
N ALA A 26 4.97 -1.86 8.68
CA ALA A 26 4.20 -2.99 9.19
C ALA A 26 5.05 -4.24 9.47
N ALA A 27 6.12 -4.46 8.68
CA ALA A 27 7.07 -5.54 8.92
C ALA A 27 7.82 -5.35 10.25
N ILE A 28 8.36 -4.15 10.49
CA ILE A 28 9.04 -3.79 11.74
C ILE A 28 8.12 -3.97 12.94
N GLU A 29 6.89 -3.44 12.86
CA GLU A 29 5.92 -3.49 13.96
C GLU A 29 5.44 -4.91 14.28
N SER A 30 5.43 -5.80 13.28
CA SER A 30 5.02 -7.20 13.45
C SER A 30 6.17 -8.18 13.70
N GLY A 31 7.42 -7.71 13.70
CA GLY A 31 8.61 -8.54 13.87
C GLY A 31 8.99 -9.38 12.64
N GLU A 32 8.47 -9.03 11.46
CA GLU A 32 8.81 -9.69 10.20
C GLU A 32 10.10 -9.07 9.63
N GLU A 33 11.10 -9.90 9.33
CA GLU A 33 12.42 -9.43 8.84
C GLU A 33 12.42 -9.00 7.37
N ALA A 34 11.29 -9.16 6.66
CA ALA A 34 11.16 -8.82 5.26
C ALA A 34 9.74 -8.35 4.92
N VAL A 35 9.64 -7.53 3.87
CA VAL A 35 8.35 -7.24 3.24
C VAL A 35 7.84 -8.51 2.58
N ASN A 36 6.67 -8.97 3.02
CA ASN A 36 6.05 -10.20 2.54
C ASN A 36 4.55 -9.99 2.32
N ARG A 37 3.83 -11.04 1.93
CA ARG A 37 2.38 -10.95 1.67
C ARG A 37 1.61 -10.45 2.89
N ARG A 38 1.97 -10.89 4.09
CA ARG A 38 1.30 -10.49 5.34
C ARG A 38 1.51 -9.00 5.57
N THR A 39 2.74 -8.50 5.51
CA THR A 39 3.03 -7.09 5.77
C THR A 39 2.42 -6.17 4.69
N LEU A 40 2.35 -6.63 3.44
CA LEU A 40 1.64 -5.95 2.35
C LEU A 40 0.11 -5.87 2.52
N LEU A 41 -0.48 -6.79 3.28
CA LEU A 41 -1.90 -6.77 3.64
C LEU A 41 -2.16 -5.95 4.90
N MET A 42 -1.16 -5.81 5.77
CA MET A 42 -1.22 -4.97 6.97
C MET A 42 -1.00 -3.49 6.66
N ALA A 43 -0.29 -3.18 5.57
CA ALA A 43 -0.06 -1.81 5.12
C ALA A 43 -1.38 -1.03 4.96
N THR A 44 -1.47 0.11 5.65
CA THR A 44 -2.55 1.09 5.59
C THR A 44 -2.52 1.98 4.33
N TYR A 45 -1.60 1.70 3.41
CA TYR A 45 -1.48 2.37 2.13
C TYR A 45 -2.80 2.34 1.32
N ALA A 46 -3.32 3.54 1.03
CA ALA A 46 -4.44 3.75 0.12
C ALA A 46 -3.93 4.18 -1.26
N GLY A 47 -4.36 3.48 -2.31
CA GLY A 47 -3.96 3.76 -3.69
C GLY A 47 -4.58 5.04 -4.28
N PRO A 48 -4.10 5.55 -5.42
CA PRO A 48 -4.62 6.78 -6.05
C PRO A 48 -6.13 6.81 -6.22
N THR A 49 -6.71 5.74 -6.75
CA THR A 49 -8.16 5.61 -6.97
C THR A 49 -8.91 5.53 -5.65
N GLU A 50 -8.38 4.82 -4.66
CA GLU A 50 -8.98 4.70 -3.34
C GLU A 50 -9.00 6.06 -2.62
N ARG A 51 -7.87 6.79 -2.61
CA ARG A 51 -7.80 8.15 -2.05
C ARG A 51 -8.78 9.10 -2.73
N ARG A 52 -8.94 9.02 -4.06
CA ARG A 52 -9.93 9.82 -4.80
C ARG A 52 -11.35 9.51 -4.34
N ARG A 53 -11.71 8.23 -4.21
CA ARG A 53 -13.05 7.81 -3.74
C ARG A 53 -13.32 8.25 -2.30
N LEU A 54 -12.33 8.18 -1.42
CA LEU A 54 -12.45 8.65 -0.04
C LEU A 54 -12.77 10.15 -0.01
N PHE A 55 -12.01 10.93 -0.78
CA PHE A 55 -12.24 12.36 -0.92
C PHE A 55 -13.63 12.68 -1.49
N GLU A 56 -14.05 12.01 -2.55
CA GLU A 56 -15.38 12.19 -3.16
C GLU A 56 -16.52 11.86 -2.18
N ARG A 57 -16.34 10.84 -1.34
CA ARG A 57 -17.33 10.45 -0.32
C ARG A 57 -17.47 11.50 0.78
N GLU A 58 -16.41 12.20 1.14
CA GLU A 58 -16.44 13.23 2.19
C GLU A 58 -17.07 14.56 1.74
N LEU A 59 -17.24 14.75 0.42
CA LEU A 59 -17.84 15.94 -0.16
C LEU A 59 -19.36 15.83 -0.38
N LEU A 60 -19.97 14.66 -0.13
CA LEU A 60 -21.40 14.39 -0.26
C LEU A 60 -22.07 14.33 1.12
#